data_AF-A0A822L5P6-F1
#
_entry.id   AF-A0A822L5P6-F1
#
_cell.length_a   1.000
_cell.length_b   1.000
_cell.length_c   1.000
_cell.angle_alpha   90.00
_cell.angle_beta   90.00
_cell.angle_gamma   90.00
#
_symmetry.space_group_name_H-M   'P 1'
#
loop_
_entity.id
_entity.type
_entity.pdbx_description
1 polymer ?
#
loop_
_entity_poly.entity_id
_entity_poly.type
_entity_poly.pdbx_seq_one_letter_code
_entity_poly.pdbx_strand_id
1 'polypeptide(L)'
;MIVADIQKSSLKEQKLQFIRNHQQAFDVEPVYPLRLFEDFVIEVESDCSLEASCKIELDKLIASRFMLFFKDQAQEWQNYLAQSLAFFGKWKTV
;
A
#
# COMPACT_ATOMS: atom_id res chain seq x y z
N MET A 1 -17.28 18.58 4.32
CA MET A 1 -18.36 17.68 4.77
C MET A 1 -17.74 16.86 5.89
N ILE A 2 -17.81 17.34 7.14
CA ILE A 2 -16.84 17.01 8.20
C ILE A 2 -16.68 15.50 8.44
N VAL A 3 -17.77 14.74 8.39
CA VAL A 3 -17.75 13.28 8.64
C VAL A 3 -16.93 12.52 7.60
N ALA A 4 -17.07 12.86 6.31
CA ALA A 4 -16.32 12.20 5.24
C ALA A 4 -14.83 12.55 5.26
N ASP A 5 -14.51 13.80 5.62
CA ASP A 5 -13.13 14.25 5.77
C ASP A 5 -12.41 13.48 6.91
N ILE A 6 -13.11 13.26 8.03
CA ILE A 6 -12.62 12.46 9.16
C ILE A 6 -12.46 10.98 8.77
N GLN A 7 -13.45 10.39 8.11
CA GLN A 7 -13.39 8.99 7.65
C GLN A 7 -12.21 8.77 6.71
N LYS A 8 -11.99 9.69 5.76
CA LYS A 8 -10.87 9.65 4.82
C LYS A 8 -9.52 9.69 5.52
N SER A 9 -9.35 10.58 6.51
CA SER A 9 -8.13 10.63 7.33
C SER A 9 -7.91 9.34 8.13
N SER A 10 -8.96 8.81 8.75
CA SER A 10 -8.90 7.55 9.51
C SER A 10 -8.49 6.38 8.63
N LEU A 11 -9.01 6.28 7.41
CA LEU A 11 -8.68 5.21 6.47
C LEU A 11 -7.22 5.30 6.00
N LYS A 12 -6.68 6.51 5.79
CA LYS A 12 -5.26 6.69 5.45
C LYS A 12 -4.36 6.16 6.57
N GLU A 13 -4.65 6.51 7.82
CA GLU A 13 -3.86 6.02 8.96
C GLU A 13 -3.96 4.51 9.13
N GLN A 14 -5.17 3.93 8.98
CA GLN A 14 -5.36 2.47 9.07
C GLN A 14 -4.53 1.71 8.05
N LYS A 15 -4.45 2.21 6.81
CA LYS A 15 -3.63 1.63 5.74
C LYS A 15 -2.15 1.65 6.09
N LEU A 16 -1.64 2.78 6.59
CA LEU A 16 -0.24 2.89 7.04
C LEU A 16 0.05 1.98 8.24
N GLN A 17 -0.86 1.94 9.21
CA GLN A 17 -0.70 1.11 10.40
C GLN A 17 -0.67 -0.38 10.05
N PHE A 18 -1.47 -0.83 9.07
CA PHE A 18 -1.44 -2.20 8.59
C PHE A 18 -0.06 -2.58 8.02
N ILE A 19 0.54 -1.71 7.19
CA ILE A 19 1.88 -1.92 6.63
C ILE A 19 2.94 -1.96 7.75
N ARG A 20 2.92 -0.95 8.63
CA ARG A 20 3.89 -0.82 9.74
C ARG A 20 3.80 -1.98 10.72
N ASN A 21 2.60 -2.47 11.03
CA ASN A 21 2.41 -3.63 11.91
C ASN A 21 3.09 -4.88 11.32
N HIS A 22 2.94 -5.12 10.01
CA HIS A 22 3.60 -6.25 9.35
C HIS A 22 5.12 -6.09 9.39
N GLN A 23 5.64 -4.89 9.12
CA GLN A 23 7.08 -4.64 9.19
C GLN A 23 7.65 -4.88 10.58
N GLN A 24 7.00 -4.33 11.61
CA GLN A 24 7.43 -4.45 13.00
C GLN A 24 7.35 -5.90 13.50
N ALA A 25 6.39 -6.68 13.02
CA ALA A 25 6.25 -8.09 13.40
C ALA A 25 7.37 -8.99 12.84
N PHE A 26 7.99 -8.59 11.72
CA PHE A 26 8.98 -9.40 11.00
C PHE A 26 10.35 -8.71 10.88
N ASP A 27 10.60 -7.69 11.70
CA ASP A 27 11.84 -6.90 11.73
C ASP A 27 12.32 -6.44 10.34
N VAL A 28 11.37 -6.06 9.49
CA VAL A 28 11.67 -5.53 8.15
C VAL A 28 12.09 -4.08 8.30
N GLU A 29 13.37 -3.78 8.07
CA GLU A 29 13.83 -2.39 8.00
C GLU A 29 13.01 -1.61 6.95
N PRO A 30 12.50 -0.41 7.27
CA PRO A 30 11.78 0.44 6.31
C PRO A 30 12.77 1.07 5.32
N VAL A 31 13.29 0.25 4.40
CA VAL A 31 14.22 0.63 3.35
C VAL A 31 13.45 0.95 2.07
N TYR A 32 14.06 1.77 1.21
CA TYR A 32 13.64 1.91 -0.17
C TYR A 32 13.43 0.52 -0.81
N PRO A 33 12.33 0.26 -1.54
CA PRO A 33 11.32 1.20 -2.04
C PRO A 33 10.01 1.28 -1.24
N LEU A 34 9.94 0.77 0.01
CA LEU A 34 8.66 0.64 0.71
C LEU A 34 7.95 1.98 0.98
N ARG A 35 8.70 3.05 1.26
CA ARG A 35 8.12 4.40 1.45
C ARG A 35 7.33 4.86 0.22
N LEU A 36 7.80 4.57 -0.99
CA LEU A 36 7.06 4.91 -2.21
C LEU A 36 5.73 4.15 -2.29
N PHE A 37 5.69 2.92 -1.77
CA PHE A 37 4.47 2.14 -1.70
C PHE A 37 3.51 2.69 -0.64
N GLU A 38 4.00 3.10 0.53
CA GLU A 38 3.19 3.79 1.54
C GLU A 38 2.54 5.07 0.95
N ASP A 39 3.33 5.89 0.24
CA ASP A 39 2.86 7.09 -0.45
C ASP A 39 1.77 6.77 -1.49
N PHE A 40 1.99 5.74 -2.31
CA PHE A 40 0.99 5.28 -3.27
C PHE A 40 -0.31 4.86 -2.58
N VAL A 41 -0.23 4.10 -1.49
CA VAL A 41 -1.39 3.59 -0.77
C VAL A 41 -2.21 4.72 -0.14
N ILE A 42 -1.60 5.79 0.38
CA ILE A 42 -2.32 6.94 0.94
C ILE A 42 -2.92 7.87 -0.12
N GLU A 43 -2.38 7.85 -1.34
CA GLU A 43 -2.90 8.57 -2.52
C GLU A 43 -4.16 7.89 -3.08
N VAL A 44 -4.31 6.57 -2.93
CA VAL A 44 -5.53 5.85 -3.34
C VAL A 44 -6.71 6.19 -2.43
N GLU A 45 -7.69 6.91 -2.98
CA GLU A 45 -8.92 7.31 -2.28
C GLU A 45 -10.10 6.35 -2.49
N SER A 46 -10.06 5.55 -3.56
CA SER A 46 -11.07 4.54 -3.87
C SER A 46 -11.07 3.41 -2.85
N ASP A 47 -12.19 2.69 -2.73
CA ASP A 47 -12.26 1.49 -1.89
C ASP A 47 -11.20 0.47 -2.32
N CYS A 48 -10.46 -0.05 -1.35
CA CYS A 48 -9.34 -0.93 -1.58
C CYS A 48 -9.10 -1.89 -0.42
N SER A 49 -8.29 -2.91 -0.66
CA SER A 49 -7.73 -3.76 0.39
C SER A 49 -6.24 -3.92 0.21
N LEU A 50 -5.55 -4.09 1.33
CA LEU A 50 -4.14 -4.39 1.36
C LEU A 50 -3.95 -5.87 1.68
N GLU A 51 -2.98 -6.47 1.00
CA GLU A 51 -2.42 -7.77 1.35
C GLU A 51 -0.99 -7.56 1.82
N ALA A 52 -0.62 -8.22 2.91
CA ALA A 52 0.75 -8.36 3.37
C ALA A 52 1.11 -9.84 3.37
N SER A 53 2.30 -10.18 2.91
CA SER A 53 2.72 -11.58 2.76
C SER A 53 4.17 -11.80 3.19
N CYS A 54 4.48 -13.04 3.54
CA CYS A 54 5.83 -13.49 3.84
C CYS A 54 6.22 -14.59 2.85
N LYS A 55 7.44 -14.50 2.29
CA LYS A 55 8.06 -15.62 1.58
C LYS A 55 9.12 -16.24 2.49
N ILE A 56 9.02 -17.55 2.70
CA ILE A 56 9.95 -18.32 3.53
C ILE A 56 10.81 -19.18 2.61
N GLU A 57 12.13 -19.05 2.75
CA GLU A 57 13.13 -19.84 2.03
C GLU A 57 14.12 -20.43 3.03
N LEU A 58 13.92 -21.68 3.44
CA LEU A 58 14.66 -22.31 4.53
C LEU A 58 14.57 -21.47 5.82
N ASP A 59 15.68 -20.91 6.29
CA ASP A 59 15.82 -20.03 7.44
C ASP A 59 15.62 -18.54 7.10
N LYS A 60 15.45 -18.20 5.81
CA LYS A 60 15.28 -16.82 5.36
C LYS A 60 13.81 -16.43 5.29
N LEU A 61 13.48 -15.27 5.85
CA LEU A 61 12.17 -14.64 5.78
C LEU A 61 12.23 -13.36 4.94
N ILE A 62 11.39 -13.27 3.91
CA ILE A 62 11.22 -12.07 3.08
C ILE A 62 9.81 -11.52 3.31
N ALA A 63 9.70 -10.51 4.17
CA ALA A 63 8.43 -9.96 4.65
C ALA A 63 8.12 -8.53 4.13
N SER A 64 8.98 -7.93 3.30
CA SER A 64 8.66 -6.65 2.63
C SER A 64 7.80 -6.87 1.38
N ARG A 65 6.64 -7.53 1.51
CA ARG A 65 5.79 -7.91 0.37
C ARG A 65 4.36 -7.46 0.60
N PHE A 66 3.92 -6.51 -0.21
CA PHE A 66 2.58 -5.94 -0.12
C PHE A 66 1.91 -5.86 -1.49
N MET A 67 0.58 -5.96 -1.50
CA MET A 67 -0.25 -5.66 -2.66
C MET A 67 -1.42 -4.77 -2.27
N LEU A 68 -1.84 -3.90 -3.19
CA LEU A 68 -3.09 -3.15 -3.09
C LEU A 68 -4.07 -3.70 -4.13
N PHE A 69 -5.29 -3.97 -3.69
CA PHE A 69 -6.40 -4.41 -4.54
C PHE A 69 -7.45 -3.31 -4.59
N PHE A 70 -7.70 -2.76 -5.78
CA PHE A 70 -8.83 -1.86 -6.01
C PHE A 70 -10.13 -2.67 -5.92
N LYS A 71 -11.06 -2.22 -5.06
CA LYS A 71 -12.35 -2.89 -4.80
C LYS A 71 -13.56 -2.01 -5.08
N ASP A 72 -13.32 -0.80 -5.55
CA ASP A 72 -14.36 0.15 -5.88
C ASP A 72 -15.31 -0.41 -6.95
N GLN A 73 -16.61 -0.24 -6.71
CA GLN A 73 -17.68 -0.79 -7.54
C GLN A 73 -17.83 -0.04 -8.88
N ALA A 74 -17.22 1.14 -9.01
CA ALA A 74 -17.20 1.89 -10.26
C ALA A 74 -16.44 1.19 -11.40
N GLN A 75 -15.59 0.20 -11.08
CA GLN A 75 -14.85 -0.61 -12.06
C GLN A 75 -14.01 0.22 -13.05
N GLU A 76 -13.39 1.31 -12.59
CA GLU A 76 -12.56 2.18 -13.41
C GLU A 76 -11.16 1.58 -13.65
N TRP A 77 -11.09 0.35 -14.18
CA TRP A 77 -9.86 -0.43 -14.30
C TRP A 77 -8.73 0.28 -15.04
N GLN A 78 -9.07 1.10 -16.05
CA GLN A 78 -8.08 1.90 -16.77
C GLN A 78 -7.46 2.98 -15.88
N ASN A 79 -8.25 3.65 -15.04
CA ASN A 79 -7.75 4.65 -14.10
C ASN A 79 -6.87 4.01 -13.03
N TYR A 80 -7.27 2.85 -12.49
CA TYR A 80 -6.49 2.10 -11.50
C TYR A 80 -5.16 1.60 -12.08
N LEU A 81 -5.19 1.14 -13.34
CA LEU A 81 -3.97 0.76 -14.08
C LEU A 81 -3.06 1.97 -14.29
N ALA A 82 -3.60 3.11 -14.72
CA ALA A 82 -2.81 4.33 -14.91
C ALA A 82 -2.17 4.81 -13.60
N GLN A 83 -2.91 4.78 -12.47
CA GLN A 83 -2.36 5.09 -11.15
C GLN A 83 -1.22 4.14 -10.76
N SER A 84 -1.40 2.83 -10.98
CA SER A 84 -0.38 1.82 -10.69
C SER A 84 0.88 2.01 -11.56
N LEU A 85 0.72 2.36 -12.84
CA LEU A 85 1.83 2.66 -13.74
C LEU A 85 2.55 3.95 -13.34
N ALA A 86 1.83 4.98 -12.90
CA ALA A 86 2.43 6.21 -12.38
C ALA A 86 3.29 5.94 -11.14
N PHE A 87 2.81 5.09 -10.23
CA PHE A 87 3.58 4.60 -9.08
C PHE A 87 4.87 3.88 -9.52
N PHE A 88 4.79 2.93 -10.46
CA PHE A 88 5.98 2.26 -10.99
C PHE A 88 6.92 3.22 -11.75
N GLY A 89 6.39 4.32 -12.29
CA GLY A 89 7.18 5.41 -12.86
C GLY A 89 8.11 6.05 -11.82
N LYS A 90 7.64 6.26 -10.58
CA LYS A 90 8.44 6.83 -9.47
C LYS A 90 9.67 5.97 -9.14
N TRP A 91 9.61 4.66 -9.38
CA TRP A 91 10.71 3.71 -9.10
C TRP A 91 11.87 3.84 -10.09
N LYS A 92 11.63 4.38 -11.29
CA LYS A 92 12.65 4.48 -12.35
C LYS A 92 13.53 5.74 -12.23
N THR A 93 13.21 6.64 -11.31
CA THR A 93 13.84 7.97 -11.19
C THR A 93 14.76 8.10 -9.98
N VAL A 94 14.97 7.03 -9.24
CA VAL A 94 15.89 6.91 -8.08
C VAL A 94 16.99 5.92 -8.44
#